data_AF-A3DPR6-F1
#
_entry.id   AF-A3DPR6-F1
#
_cell.length_a   1.000
_cell.length_b   1.000
_cell.length_c   1.000
_cell.angle_alpha   90.00
_cell.angle_beta   90.00
_cell.angle_gamma   90.00
#
_symmetry.space_group_name_H-M   'P 1'
#
loop_
_entity.id
_entity.type
_entity.pdbx_description
1 polymer ?
#
loop_
_entity_poly.entity_id
_entity_poly.type
_entity_poly.pdbx_seq_one_letter_code
_entity_poly.pdbx_strand_id
1 'polypeptide(L)' 'MLMKKNSWVFIETIGVTLIISFIILLVIAAVLLALNNEEYANKFAEIAYYMLVGGVIMQLILLYRERGDRNEGRMQSTGK' A
#
# COMPACT_ATOMS: atom_id res chain seq x y z
N MET A 1 12.67 -12.09 25.10
CA MET A 1 11.23 -12.12 24.74
C MET A 1 11.12 -11.73 23.27
N LEU A 2 11.19 -12.72 22.39
CA LEU A 2 11.27 -12.58 20.92
C LEU A 2 9.91 -12.94 20.32
N MET A 3 9.12 -11.95 19.87
CA MET A 3 8.00 -12.16 18.92
C MET A 3 7.28 -10.84 18.53
N LYS A 4 7.98 -9.85 17.96
CA LYS A 4 7.34 -8.62 17.42
C LYS A 4 7.81 -8.24 16.00
N LYS A 5 8.51 -9.12 15.29
CA LYS A 5 9.06 -8.82 13.95
C LYS A 5 8.12 -9.23 12.80
N ASN A 6 7.29 -10.26 13.00
CA ASN A 6 6.49 -10.86 11.91
C ASN A 6 5.29 -10.01 11.47
N SER A 7 4.63 -9.27 12.37
CA SER A 7 3.43 -8.48 12.02
C SER A 7 3.72 -7.31 11.08
N TRP A 8 4.92 -6.75 11.11
CA TRP A 8 5.26 -5.56 10.33
C TRP A 8 5.61 -5.88 8.88
N VAL A 9 6.31 -7.00 8.65
CA VAL A 9 6.58 -7.53 7.30
C VAL A 9 5.27 -7.91 6.60
N PHE A 10 4.28 -8.37 7.38
CA PHE A 10 2.95 -8.67 6.87
C PHE A 10 2.23 -7.41 6.38
N ILE A 11 2.31 -6.31 7.13
CA ILE A 11 1.72 -5.02 6.75
C ILE A 11 2.37 -4.47 5.47
N GLU A 12 3.68 -4.62 5.31
CA GLU A 12 4.42 -4.20 4.11
C GLU A 12 3.97 -4.99 2.88
N THR A 13 3.92 -6.32 3.00
CA THR A 13 3.48 -7.21 1.92
C THR A 13 2.02 -6.95 1.53
N ILE A 14 1.15 -6.69 2.50
CA ILE A 14 -0.26 -6.32 2.25
C ILE A 14 -0.34 -5.01 1.47
N GLY A 15 0.43 -3.99 1.85
CA GLY A 15 0.44 -2.69 1.17
C GLY A 15 0.83 -2.82 -0.30
N VAL A 16 1.89 -3.58 -0.59
CA VAL A 16 2.31 -3.86 -1.98
C VAL A 16 1.26 -4.67 -2.74
N THR A 17 0.68 -5.69 -2.12
CA THR A 17 -0.35 -6.54 -2.74
C THR A 17 -1.61 -5.74 -3.07
N LEU A 18 -2.01 -4.78 -2.23
CA LEU A 18 -3.14 -3.88 -2.48
C LEU A 18 -2.92 -3.02 -3.73
N ILE A 19 -1.71 -2.50 -3.93
CA ILE A 19 -1.36 -1.69 -5.11
C ILE A 19 -1.40 -2.55 -6.38
N ILE A 20 -0.90 -3.79 -6.32
CA ILE A 20 -0.95 -4.71 -7.46
C ILE A 20 -2.40 -5.07 -7.82
N SER A 21 -3.22 -5.41 -6.81
CA SER A 21 -4.64 -5.69 -7.01
C SER A 21 -5.38 -4.48 -7.60
N PHE A 22 -5.04 -3.27 -7.18
CA PHE A 22 -5.56 -2.03 -7.76
C PHE A 22 -5.25 -1.91 -9.26
N ILE A 23 -3.99 -2.17 -9.66
CA ILE A 23 -3.57 -2.11 -11.06
C ILE A 23 -4.38 -3.11 -11.90
N ILE A 24 -4.55 -4.34 -11.40
CA ILE A 24 -5.35 -5.37 -12.08
C ILE A 24 -6.80 -4.91 -12.25
N LEU A 25 -7.39 -4.31 -11.21
CA LEU A 25 -8.76 -3.79 -11.27
C LEU A 25 -8.91 -2.67 -12.31
N LEU A 26 -7.92 -1.78 -12.44
CA LEU A 26 -7.93 -0.74 -13.47
C LEU A 26 -7.84 -1.32 -14.88
N VAL A 27 -7.04 -2.37 -15.08
CA VAL A 27 -6.99 -3.06 -16.38
C VAL A 27 -8.35 -3.65 -16.72
N ILE A 28 -9.04 -4.27 -15.76
CA ILE A 28 -10.40 -4.79 -15.95
C ILE A 28 -11.38 -3.67 -16.29
N ALA A 29 -11.32 -2.54 -15.54
CA ALA A 29 -12.16 -1.37 -15.81
C ALA A 29 -11.92 -0.81 -17.22
N ALA A 30 -10.66 -0.73 -17.66
CA ALA A 30 -10.30 -0.28 -19.01
C ALA A 30 -10.82 -1.22 -20.10
N VAL A 31 -10.76 -2.55 -19.87
CA VAL A 31 -11.35 -3.53 -20.79
C VAL A 31 -12.87 -3.39 -20.86
N LEU A 32 -13.55 -3.22 -19.73
CA LEU A 32 -15.00 -2.97 -19.69
C LEU A 32 -15.38 -1.68 -20.42
N LEU A 33 -14.58 -0.63 -20.26
CA LEU A 33 -14.77 0.64 -20.96
C LEU A 33 -14.60 0.47 -22.47
N ALA A 34 -13.60 -0.31 -22.91
CA ALA A 34 -13.39 -0.61 -24.33
C ALA A 34 -14.54 -1.43 -24.95
N LEU A 35 -15.24 -2.23 -24.15
CA LEU A 35 -16.46 -2.96 -24.53
C LEU A 35 -17.72 -2.07 -24.49
N ASN A 36 -17.57 -0.76 -24.29
CA ASN A 36 -18.66 0.22 -24.17
C ASN A 36 -19.58 -0.05 -22.96
N ASN A 37 -19.02 -0.70 -21.92
CA ASN A 37 -19.72 -0.98 -20.67
C ASN A 37 -19.30 0.01 -19.59
N GLU A 38 -19.68 1.28 -19.79
CA GLU A 38 -19.26 2.41 -18.96
C GLU A 38 -19.72 2.28 -17.49
N GLU A 39 -20.93 1.76 -17.25
CA GLU A 39 -21.50 1.64 -15.90
C GLU A 39 -20.64 0.73 -15.02
N TYR A 40 -20.28 -0.45 -15.54
CA TYR A 40 -19.43 -1.38 -14.79
C TYR A 40 -17.99 -0.88 -14.73
N ALA A 41 -17.44 -0.34 -15.82
CA ALA A 41 -16.10 0.24 -15.84
C ALA A 41 -15.91 1.29 -14.73
N ASN A 42 -16.88 2.20 -14.58
CA ASN A 42 -16.83 3.24 -13.56
C ASN A 42 -16.91 2.66 -12.14
N LYS A 43 -17.80 1.69 -11.89
CA LYS A 43 -17.89 0.99 -10.60
C LYS A 43 -16.57 0.30 -10.23
N PHE A 44 -15.94 -0.40 -11.18
CA PHE A 44 -14.65 -1.05 -10.95
C PHE A 44 -13.54 -0.02 -10.69
N ALA A 45 -13.52 1.09 -11.42
CA ALA A 45 -12.56 2.17 -11.20
C ALA A 45 -12.73 2.83 -9.83
N GLU A 46 -13.96 3.02 -9.36
CA GLU A 46 -14.24 3.57 -8.03
C GLU A 46 -13.78 2.63 -6.91
N ILE A 47 -14.05 1.32 -7.04
CA ILE A 47 -13.56 0.30 -6.11
C ILE A 47 -12.02 0.29 -6.10
N ALA A 48 -11.40 0.37 -7.27
CA ALA A 48 -9.95 0.44 -7.41
C ALA A 48 -9.41 1.66 -6.64
N TYR A 49 -10.03 2.82 -6.81
CA TYR A 49 -9.62 4.05 -6.11
C TYR A 49 -9.58 3.88 -4.58
N TYR A 50 -10.61 3.29 -3.97
CA TYR A 50 -10.61 3.07 -2.52
C TYR A 50 -9.49 2.09 -2.08
N MET A 51 -9.21 1.05 -2.87
CA MET A 51 -8.11 0.12 -2.59
C MET A 51 -6.74 0.80 -2.68
N LEU A 52 -6.53 1.65 -3.68
CA LEU A 52 -5.30 2.42 -3.82
C LEU A 52 -5.08 3.36 -2.63
N VAL A 53 -6.10 4.13 -2.25
CA VAL A 53 -6.01 5.07 -1.13
C VAL A 53 -5.63 4.34 0.16
N GLY A 54 -6.28 3.20 0.45
CA GLY A 54 -5.94 2.37 1.60
C GLY A 54 -4.51 1.83 1.55
N GLY A 55 -4.06 1.31 0.41
CA GLY A 55 -2.71 0.79 0.22
C GLY A 55 -1.63 1.86 0.39
N VAL A 56 -1.83 3.05 -0.17
CA VAL A 56 -0.90 4.18 -0.08
C VAL A 56 -0.82 4.72 1.35
N ILE A 57 -1.95 4.86 2.06
CA ILE A 57 -1.94 5.30 3.47
C ILE A 57 -1.16 4.31 4.33
N MET A 58 -1.37 3.00 4.16
CA MET A 58 -0.64 1.96 4.89
C MET A 58 0.88 2.02 4.61
N GLN A 59 1.28 2.15 3.34
CA GLN A 59 2.67 2.34 2.92
C GLN A 59 3.29 3.62 3.52
N LEU A 60 2.53 4.70 3.55
CA LEU A 60 2.98 5.99 4.09
C LEU A 60 3.26 5.88 5.60
N ILE A 61 2.36 5.24 6.36
CA ILE A 61 2.53 4.99 7.80
C ILE A 61 3.80 4.16 8.05
N LEU A 62 4.04 3.11 7.25
CA LEU A 62 5.25 2.30 7.35
C LEU A 62 6.53 3.13 7.11
N LEU A 63 6.52 3.97 6.07
CA LEU A 63 7.66 4.81 5.71
C LEU A 63 8.00 5.83 6.81
N TYR A 64 7.00 6.49 7.38
CA TYR A 64 7.21 7.43 8.49
C TYR A 64 7.84 6.73 9.70
N ARG A 65 7.37 5.54 10.03
CA ARG A 65 7.90 4.76 11.15
C ARG A 65 9.36 4.34 10.92
N GLU A 66 9.69 3.84 9.72
CA GLU A 66 11.06 3.43 9.40
C GLU A 66 12.04 4.62 9.45
N ARG A 67 11.59 5.82 9.09
CA ARG A 67 12.39 7.04 9.25
C ARG A 67 12.59 7.44 10.72
N GLY A 68 11.58 7.25 11.57
CA GLY A 68 11.69 7.48 13.01
C GLY A 68 12.76 6.61 13.66
N ASP A 69 12.71 5.30 13.40
CA ASP A 69 13.65 4.31 13.95
C ASP A 69 15.11 4.59 13.53
N ARG A 70 15.32 5.02 12.27
CA ARG A 70 16.67 5.36 11.77
C ARG A 70 17.27 6.61 12.40
N ASN A 71 16.45 7.59 12.79
CA ASN A 71 16.95 8.83 13.38
C ASN A 71 17.40 8.64 14.83
N GLU A 72 16.70 7.80 15.61
CA GLU A 72 17.07 7.46 16.99
C GLU A 72 18.38 6.64 17.05
N GLY A 73 18.60 5.73 16.08
CA GLY A 73 19.84 4.96 15.99
C GLY A 73 21.10 5.81 15.71
N ARG A 74 20.95 6.94 15.00
CA ARG A 74 22.08 7.85 14.71
C ARG A 74 22.47 8.73 15.90
N MET A 75 21.52 9.06 16.79
CA MET A 75 21.79 9.82 18.00
C MET A 75 22.62 9.01 19.01
N GLN A 76 22.41 7.68 19.09
CA GLN A 76 23.18 6.81 19.99
C GLN A 76 24.61 6.51 19.51
N SER A 77 24.89 6.62 18.20
CA SER A 77 26.23 6.36 17.64
C SER A 77 27.20 7.55 17.72
N THR A 78 26.71 8.76 17.96
CA THR A 78 27.54 9.99 18.08
C THR A 78 27.97 10.25 19.53
N GLY A 79 27.44 9.51 20.50
CA GLY A 79 27.76 9.63 21.92
C GLY A 79 28.82 8.67 22.46
N LYS A 80 29.58 7.98 21.60
CA LYS A 80 30.72 7.13 21.98
C LYS A 80 32.02 7.66 21.43
#